data_AF-A0A481UE19-F1
#
_entry.id   AF-A0A481UE19-F1
#
_cell.length_a   1.000
_cell.length_b   1.000
_cell.length_c   1.000
_cell.angle_alpha   90.00
_cell.angle_beta   90.00
_cell.angle_gamma   90.00
#
_symmetry.space_group_name_H-M   'P 1'
#
loop_
_entity.id
_entity.type
_entity.pdbx_description
1 polymer ?
#
loop_
_entity_poly.entity_id
_entity_poly.type
_entity_poly.pdbx_seq_one_letter_code
_entity_poly.pdbx_strand_id
1 'polypeptide(L)'
;IPLTSSFFNICNLSLCGLPFLSGFYSKDLILEAMSMSYMNLYIYLIFYISTGLTVMYSFRLLYYTMFGSYNNFSYTSLLDSGTEMLKSMGGLIFFVVFGGSSMVWLMFPTPYLICLPFNMKLMVLFTILMGVYVGYLVSCVKFGNSFKTSFYIKMFYGVSSIWNLNFLSTFGVTYSFLFFGSKYVDKIDQGWCEYYGSQNIYYLMSKASFFVQQMVYNNLNIFLFLFLIWICVLLL
;
A
#
# COMPACT_ATOMS: atom_id res chain seq x y z
N ILE A 1 -0.44 20.18 -23.83
CA ILE A 1 -0.06 18.77 -24.05
C ILE A 1 -1.27 18.00 -24.62
N PRO A 2 -1.63 18.22 -25.90
CA PRO A 2 -2.93 17.79 -26.44
C PRO A 2 -3.00 16.30 -26.79
N LEU A 3 -1.88 15.70 -27.24
CA LEU A 3 -1.89 14.30 -27.65
C LEU A 3 -1.97 13.38 -26.44
N THR A 4 -1.10 13.56 -25.44
CA THR A 4 -1.12 12.68 -24.26
C THR A 4 -2.38 12.86 -23.42
N SER A 5 -2.96 14.07 -23.34
CA SER A 5 -4.20 14.28 -22.60
C SER A 5 -5.40 13.62 -23.28
N SER A 6 -5.50 13.66 -24.62
CA SER A 6 -6.55 12.95 -25.36
C SER A 6 -6.41 11.43 -25.20
N PHE A 7 -5.19 10.92 -25.34
CA PHE A 7 -4.85 9.51 -25.17
C PHE A 7 -5.20 8.98 -23.78
N PHE A 8 -4.82 9.74 -22.74
CA PHE A 8 -5.15 9.41 -21.37
C PHE A 8 -6.66 9.38 -21.12
N ASN A 9 -7.40 10.36 -21.66
CA ASN A 9 -8.85 10.42 -21.47
C ASN A 9 -9.60 9.32 -22.24
N ILE A 10 -9.14 8.91 -23.42
CA ILE A 10 -9.70 7.76 -24.13
C ILE A 10 -9.57 6.50 -23.26
N CYS A 11 -8.40 6.29 -22.65
CA CYS A 11 -8.20 5.17 -21.73
C CYS A 11 -9.10 5.25 -20.48
N ASN A 12 -9.23 6.44 -19.87
CA ASN A 12 -10.12 6.62 -18.71
C ASN A 12 -11.60 6.39 -19.05
N LEU A 13 -12.03 6.82 -20.24
CA LEU A 13 -13.39 6.58 -20.73
C LEU A 13 -13.64 5.09 -21.03
N SER A 14 -12.62 4.36 -21.51
CA SER A 14 -12.72 2.91 -21.66
C SER A 14 -12.92 2.22 -20.31
N LEU A 15 -12.30 2.71 -19.23
CA LEU A 15 -12.50 2.20 -17.88
C LEU A 15 -13.94 2.44 -17.39
N CYS A 16 -14.60 3.52 -17.79
CA CYS A 16 -16.01 3.78 -17.47
C CYS A 16 -16.99 2.82 -18.17
N GLY A 17 -16.54 2.10 -19.20
CA GLY A 17 -17.43 1.26 -20.01
C GLY A 17 -18.34 2.06 -20.94
N LEU A 18 -17.88 3.20 -21.49
CA LEU A 18 -18.62 3.90 -22.54
C LEU A 18 -18.88 2.98 -23.75
N PRO A 19 -20.03 3.10 -24.42
CA PRO A 19 -20.38 2.23 -25.53
C PRO A 19 -19.31 2.27 -26.63
N PHE A 20 -19.06 1.10 -27.23
CA PHE A 20 -18.06 0.83 -28.28
C PHE A 20 -16.59 0.78 -27.87
N LEU A 21 -16.22 1.22 -26.66
CA LEU A 21 -14.84 1.05 -26.16
C LEU A 21 -14.65 -0.35 -25.55
N SER A 22 -13.40 -0.80 -25.45
CA SER A 22 -13.08 -2.14 -24.97
C SER A 22 -13.70 -2.52 -23.63
N GLY A 23 -13.82 -1.57 -22.70
CA GLY A 23 -14.41 -1.82 -21.38
C GLY A 23 -15.92 -2.07 -21.38
N PHE A 24 -16.66 -1.60 -22.40
CA PHE A 24 -18.10 -1.89 -22.52
C PHE A 24 -18.35 -3.37 -22.74
N TYR A 25 -17.59 -3.96 -23.66
CA TYR A 25 -17.71 -5.37 -24.03
C TYR A 25 -17.50 -6.34 -22.86
N SER A 26 -16.69 -5.99 -21.85
CA SER A 26 -16.49 -6.85 -20.69
C SER A 26 -17.41 -6.46 -19.53
N LYS A 27 -17.44 -5.18 -19.13
CA LYS A 27 -18.12 -4.76 -17.89
C LYS A 27 -19.64 -4.85 -18.02
N ASP A 28 -20.21 -4.49 -19.16
CA ASP A 28 -21.67 -4.54 -19.36
C ASP A 28 -22.16 -6.00 -19.36
N LEU A 29 -21.48 -6.88 -20.10
CA LEU A 29 -21.79 -8.32 -20.10
C LEU A 29 -21.67 -8.95 -18.70
N ILE A 30 -20.67 -8.56 -17.90
CA ILE A 30 -20.52 -9.05 -16.52
C ILE A 30 -21.69 -8.56 -15.64
N LEU A 31 -22.09 -7.29 -15.74
CA LEU A 31 -23.21 -6.74 -14.98
C LEU A 31 -24.53 -7.43 -15.34
N GLU A 32 -24.78 -7.61 -16.64
CA GLU A 32 -25.97 -8.30 -17.13
C GLU A 32 -25.97 -9.79 -16.68
N ALA A 33 -24.84 -10.50 -16.78
CA ALA A 33 -24.72 -11.88 -16.30
C ALA A 33 -24.94 -12.00 -14.79
N MET A 34 -24.43 -11.06 -14.00
CA MET A 34 -24.67 -11.01 -12.55
C MET A 34 -26.15 -10.80 -12.22
N SER A 35 -26.85 -9.95 -12.98
CA SER A 35 -28.29 -9.74 -12.77
C SER A 35 -29.17 -10.94 -13.15
N MET A 36 -28.70 -11.80 -14.05
CA MET A 36 -29.34 -13.08 -14.36
C MET A 36 -29.10 -14.14 -13.26
N SER A 37 -27.96 -14.07 -12.58
CA SER A 37 -27.58 -15.04 -11.57
C SER A 37 -28.27 -14.82 -10.22
N TYR A 38 -28.46 -15.89 -9.46
CA TYR A 38 -29.01 -15.81 -8.11
C TYR A 38 -27.95 -15.34 -7.10
N MET A 39 -27.71 -14.03 -7.06
CA MET A 39 -26.78 -13.41 -6.10
C MET A 39 -27.53 -12.79 -4.92
N ASN A 40 -26.89 -12.76 -3.75
CA ASN A 40 -27.42 -12.07 -2.59
C ASN A 40 -27.58 -10.57 -2.90
N LEU A 41 -28.72 -9.99 -2.52
CA LEU A 41 -29.04 -8.57 -2.73
C LEU A 41 -27.93 -7.64 -2.22
N TYR A 42 -27.26 -8.00 -1.12
CA TYR A 42 -26.15 -7.23 -0.58
C TYR A 42 -24.96 -7.13 -1.56
N ILE A 43 -24.57 -8.26 -2.15
CA ILE A 43 -23.46 -8.32 -3.12
C ILE A 43 -23.85 -7.58 -4.39
N TYR A 44 -25.10 -7.76 -4.84
CA TYR A 44 -25.66 -7.05 -5.99
C TYR A 44 -25.56 -5.52 -5.80
N LEU A 45 -26.01 -4.99 -4.65
CA LEU A 45 -25.95 -3.55 -4.36
C LEU A 45 -24.52 -3.02 -4.32
N ILE A 46 -23.59 -3.73 -3.65
CA ILE A 46 -22.19 -3.31 -3.60
C ILE A 46 -21.60 -3.22 -5.00
N PHE A 47 -21.90 -4.19 -5.86
CA PHE A 47 -21.35 -4.24 -7.20
C PHE A 47 -21.80 -3.02 -8.03
N TYR A 48 -23.10 -2.68 -8.04
CA TYR A 48 -23.60 -1.49 -8.73
C TYR A 48 -23.14 -0.16 -8.12
N ILE A 49 -22.98 -0.09 -6.79
CA ILE A 49 -22.39 1.09 -6.14
C ILE A 49 -20.93 1.24 -6.55
N SER A 50 -20.18 0.14 -6.61
CA SER A 50 -18.78 0.15 -7.02
C SER A 50 -18.62 0.62 -8.47
N THR A 51 -19.51 0.20 -9.39
CA THR A 51 -19.48 0.67 -10.77
C THR A 51 -19.84 2.15 -10.87
N GLY A 52 -20.85 2.62 -10.14
CA GLY A 52 -21.17 4.06 -10.05
C GLY A 52 -20.01 4.90 -9.51
N LEU A 53 -19.32 4.43 -8.46
CA LEU A 53 -18.12 5.08 -7.93
C LEU A 53 -16.97 5.09 -8.94
N THR A 54 -16.87 4.06 -9.80
CA THR A 54 -15.84 4.04 -10.85
C THR A 54 -16.01 5.13 -11.88
N VAL A 55 -17.25 5.38 -12.26
CA VAL A 55 -17.61 6.48 -13.15
C VAL A 55 -17.42 7.83 -12.45
N MET A 56 -17.73 7.92 -11.16
CA MET A 56 -17.53 9.16 -10.40
C MET A 56 -16.05 9.60 -10.37
N TYR A 57 -15.12 8.70 -10.05
CA TYR A 57 -13.70 9.08 -9.95
C TYR A 57 -13.07 9.36 -11.31
N SER A 58 -13.49 8.67 -12.37
CA SER A 58 -12.96 8.88 -13.71
C SER A 58 -13.40 10.22 -14.29
N PHE A 59 -14.66 10.61 -14.10
CA PHE A 59 -15.16 11.93 -14.49
C PHE A 59 -14.50 13.06 -13.69
N ARG A 60 -14.26 12.85 -12.39
CA ARG A 60 -13.49 13.81 -11.57
C ARG A 60 -12.10 14.05 -12.15
N LEU A 61 -11.42 13.00 -12.61
CA LEU A 61 -10.09 13.08 -13.20
C LEU A 61 -10.12 13.69 -14.61
N LEU A 62 -11.15 13.41 -15.40
CA LEU A 62 -11.40 14.08 -16.69
C LEU A 62 -11.59 15.59 -16.51
N TYR A 63 -12.31 16.00 -15.47
CA TYR A 63 -12.49 17.41 -15.13
C TYR A 63 -11.16 18.10 -14.81
N TYR A 64 -10.34 17.56 -13.91
CA TYR A 64 -9.08 18.22 -13.55
C TYR A 64 -8.04 18.23 -14.66
N THR A 65 -8.09 17.28 -15.60
CA THR A 65 -7.10 17.21 -16.70
C THR A 65 -7.47 18.07 -17.91
N MET A 66 -8.77 18.20 -18.24
CA MET A 66 -9.20 18.90 -19.46
C MET A 66 -10.06 20.14 -19.22
N PHE A 67 -11.01 20.08 -18.29
CA PHE A 67 -12.01 21.13 -18.10
C PHE A 67 -11.61 22.18 -17.04
N GLY A 68 -10.74 21.80 -16.11
CA GLY A 68 -10.29 22.64 -15.00
C GLY A 68 -9.36 23.78 -15.44
N SER A 69 -9.23 24.78 -14.58
CA SER A 69 -8.22 25.83 -14.73
C SER A 69 -6.81 25.25 -14.56
N TYR A 70 -5.86 25.81 -15.31
CA TYR A 70 -4.45 25.47 -15.17
C TYR A 70 -3.93 25.92 -13.80
N ASN A 71 -3.53 24.96 -12.95
CA ASN A 71 -3.11 25.21 -11.56
C ASN A 71 -1.60 25.01 -11.32
N ASN A 72 -0.77 24.93 -12.37
CA ASN A 72 0.67 24.79 -12.18
C ASN A 72 1.35 26.14 -11.92
N PHE A 73 2.61 26.08 -11.47
CA PHE A 73 3.44 27.26 -11.28
C PHE A 73 3.63 28.07 -12.58
N SER A 74 3.81 29.38 -12.42
CA SER A 74 3.95 30.35 -13.51
C SER A 74 5.14 30.05 -14.45
N TYR A 75 6.19 29.41 -13.94
CA TYR A 75 7.32 28.96 -14.73
C TYR A 75 7.18 27.48 -15.08
N THR A 76 6.46 27.18 -16.17
CA THR A 76 6.33 25.82 -16.69
C THR A 76 6.63 25.77 -18.19
N SER A 77 7.65 25.00 -18.56
CA SER A 77 7.91 24.60 -19.95
C SER A 77 7.22 23.27 -20.23
N LEU A 78 6.07 23.29 -20.91
CA LEU A 78 5.36 22.08 -21.30
C LEU A 78 5.66 21.76 -22.77
N LEU A 79 6.36 20.65 -23.00
CA LEU A 79 6.69 20.14 -24.33
C LEU A 79 6.34 18.65 -24.42
N ASP A 80 5.63 18.26 -25.48
CA ASP A 80 5.38 16.87 -25.86
C ASP A 80 6.57 16.34 -26.69
N SER A 81 7.76 16.25 -26.09
CA SER A 81 9.02 16.07 -26.85
C SER A 81 9.50 14.61 -27.01
N GLY A 82 8.78 13.62 -26.49
CA GLY A 82 9.16 12.20 -26.61
C GLY A 82 8.45 11.48 -27.74
N THR A 83 9.01 11.48 -28.97
CA THR A 83 8.41 10.77 -30.12
C THR A 83 8.23 9.27 -29.84
N GLU A 84 9.18 8.63 -29.17
CA GLU A 84 9.07 7.22 -28.77
C GLU A 84 7.97 6.96 -27.74
N MET A 85 7.79 7.89 -26.79
CA MET A 85 6.68 7.83 -25.83
C MET A 85 5.33 7.95 -26.55
N LEU A 86 5.19 8.93 -27.45
CA LEU A 86 3.94 9.15 -28.19
C LEU A 86 3.61 7.97 -29.11
N LYS A 87 4.61 7.36 -29.76
CA LYS A 87 4.44 6.12 -30.56
C LYS A 87 3.93 4.97 -29.69
N SER A 88 4.52 4.76 -28.51
CA SER A 88 4.09 3.69 -27.59
C SER A 88 2.64 3.89 -27.10
N MET A 89 2.26 5.12 -26.75
CA MET A 89 0.89 5.45 -26.36
C MET A 89 -0.10 5.27 -27.53
N GLY A 90 0.29 5.66 -28.75
CA GLY A 90 -0.53 5.49 -29.95
C GLY A 90 -0.84 4.01 -30.24
N GLY A 91 0.16 3.13 -30.08
CA GLY A 91 -0.04 1.68 -30.24
C GLY A 91 -1.06 1.11 -29.24
N LEU A 92 -1.04 1.57 -27.98
CA LEU A 92 -1.99 1.11 -26.96
C LEU A 92 -3.44 1.53 -27.27
N ILE A 93 -3.66 2.72 -27.81
CA ILE A 93 -5.01 3.24 -28.07
C ILE A 93 -5.70 2.47 -29.19
N PHE A 94 -4.94 2.03 -30.18
CA PHE A 94 -5.45 1.13 -31.20
C PHE A 94 -6.09 -0.13 -30.56
N PHE A 95 -5.44 -0.72 -29.56
CA PHE A 95 -6.01 -1.85 -28.82
C PHE A 95 -7.17 -1.47 -27.90
N VAL A 96 -7.19 -0.26 -27.32
CA VAL A 96 -8.33 0.18 -26.50
C VAL A 96 -9.62 0.31 -27.33
N VAL A 97 -9.52 0.72 -28.59
CA VAL A 97 -10.68 0.86 -29.48
C VAL A 97 -11.08 -0.47 -30.11
N PHE A 98 -10.14 -1.21 -30.70
CA PHE A 98 -10.46 -2.43 -31.48
C PHE A 98 -10.31 -3.74 -30.70
N GLY A 99 -9.54 -3.74 -29.62
CA GLY A 99 -9.21 -4.97 -28.88
C GLY A 99 -10.43 -5.61 -28.22
N GLY A 100 -11.36 -4.82 -27.68
CA GLY A 100 -12.54 -5.38 -27.01
C GLY A 100 -13.48 -6.11 -27.97
N SER A 101 -13.82 -5.49 -29.10
CA SER A 101 -14.72 -6.09 -30.10
C SER A 101 -14.10 -7.34 -30.74
N SER A 102 -12.82 -7.26 -31.13
CA SER A 102 -12.11 -8.41 -31.71
C SER A 102 -12.00 -9.59 -30.74
N MET A 103 -11.74 -9.33 -29.45
CA MET A 103 -11.65 -10.38 -28.44
C MET A 103 -13.00 -11.03 -28.14
N VAL A 104 -14.11 -10.28 -28.13
CA VAL A 104 -15.45 -10.86 -27.95
C VAL A 104 -15.76 -11.86 -29.05
N TRP A 105 -15.47 -11.51 -30.31
CA TRP A 105 -15.72 -12.39 -31.44
C TRP A 105 -14.86 -13.66 -31.43
N LEU A 106 -13.63 -13.57 -30.91
CA LEU A 106 -12.74 -14.73 -30.80
C LEU A 106 -13.08 -15.63 -29.61
N MET A 107 -13.39 -15.06 -28.44
CA MET A 107 -13.56 -15.81 -27.19
C MET A 107 -14.97 -16.39 -27.03
N PHE A 108 -16.00 -15.76 -27.57
CA PHE A 108 -17.39 -16.23 -27.46
C PHE A 108 -17.89 -16.77 -28.80
N PRO A 109 -17.58 -18.05 -29.14
CA PRO A 109 -18.08 -18.66 -30.37
C PRO A 109 -19.61 -18.87 -30.35
N THR A 110 -20.21 -18.95 -29.16
CA THR A 110 -21.66 -18.99 -28.95
C THR A 110 -22.08 -17.77 -28.13
N PRO A 111 -22.93 -16.86 -28.66
CA PRO A 111 -23.39 -15.71 -27.90
C PRO A 111 -24.24 -16.18 -26.70
N TYR A 112 -23.84 -15.81 -25.48
CA TYR A 112 -24.66 -16.05 -24.30
C TYR A 112 -25.87 -15.11 -24.34
N LEU A 113 -27.07 -15.66 -24.39
CA LEU A 113 -28.30 -14.88 -24.49
C LEU A 113 -28.78 -14.47 -23.09
N ILE A 114 -28.77 -13.16 -22.82
CA ILE A 114 -29.15 -12.58 -21.53
C ILE A 114 -30.61 -12.10 -21.61
N CYS A 115 -31.54 -12.89 -21.07
CA CYS A 115 -32.96 -12.55 -20.95
C CYS A 115 -33.29 -11.76 -19.68
N LEU A 116 -33.11 -10.43 -19.71
CA LEU A 116 -33.48 -9.56 -18.58
C LEU A 116 -34.79 -8.81 -18.81
N PRO A 117 -35.59 -8.52 -17.75
CA PRO A 117 -36.66 -7.54 -17.85
C PRO A 117 -36.06 -6.16 -18.12
N PHE A 118 -36.81 -5.32 -18.84
CA PHE A 118 -36.36 -4.01 -19.31
C PHE A 118 -35.75 -3.13 -18.20
N ASN A 119 -36.33 -3.18 -16.99
CA ASN A 119 -35.84 -2.41 -15.84
C ASN A 119 -34.40 -2.79 -15.44
N MET A 120 -34.08 -4.09 -15.40
CA MET A 120 -32.75 -4.55 -15.01
C MET A 120 -31.71 -4.21 -16.09
N LYS A 121 -32.10 -4.26 -17.36
CA LYS A 121 -31.23 -3.85 -18.46
C LYS A 121 -30.88 -2.35 -18.40
N LEU A 122 -31.86 -1.49 -18.13
CA LEU A 122 -31.62 -0.05 -18.01
C LEU A 122 -30.82 0.33 -16.75
N MET A 123 -30.79 -0.53 -15.72
CA MET A 123 -30.11 -0.23 -14.46
C MET A 123 -28.65 0.13 -14.66
N VAL A 124 -27.93 -0.57 -15.55
CA VAL A 124 -26.52 -0.29 -15.84
C VAL A 124 -26.35 1.12 -16.38
N LEU A 125 -27.14 1.50 -17.38
CA LEU A 125 -27.12 2.85 -17.96
C LEU A 125 -27.43 3.93 -16.91
N PHE A 126 -28.42 3.69 -16.03
CA PHE A 126 -28.74 4.62 -14.95
C PHE A 126 -27.57 4.80 -13.98
N THR A 127 -26.87 3.72 -13.61
CA THR A 127 -25.71 3.83 -12.72
C THR A 127 -24.56 4.62 -13.33
N ILE A 128 -24.33 4.48 -14.63
CA ILE A 128 -23.32 5.27 -15.35
C ILE A 128 -23.72 6.76 -15.33
N LEU A 129 -24.95 7.09 -15.73
CA LEU A 129 -25.42 8.48 -15.77
C LEU A 129 -25.40 9.15 -14.39
N MET A 130 -25.84 8.45 -13.34
CA MET A 130 -25.76 8.95 -11.97
C MET A 130 -24.31 9.18 -11.53
N GLY A 131 -23.40 8.26 -11.87
CA GLY A 131 -21.97 8.41 -11.58
C GLY A 131 -21.36 9.64 -12.26
N VAL A 132 -21.70 9.89 -13.53
CA VAL A 132 -21.27 11.09 -14.27
C VAL A 132 -21.76 12.35 -13.57
N TYR A 133 -23.05 12.39 -13.24
CA TYR A 133 -23.69 13.54 -12.62
C TYR A 133 -23.06 13.88 -11.27
N VAL A 134 -22.90 12.88 -10.39
CA VAL A 134 -22.26 13.06 -9.08
C VAL A 134 -20.79 13.44 -9.21
N GLY A 135 -20.06 12.83 -10.14
CA GLY A 135 -18.65 13.15 -10.42
C GLY A 135 -18.46 14.60 -10.85
N TYR A 136 -19.32 15.08 -11.76
CA TYR A 136 -19.33 16.47 -12.19
C TYR A 136 -19.62 17.42 -11.02
N LEU A 137 -20.67 17.17 -10.23
CA LEU A 137 -21.03 18.00 -9.08
C LEU A 137 -19.87 18.14 -8.09
N VAL A 138 -19.21 17.04 -7.74
CA VAL A 138 -18.07 17.06 -6.80
C VAL A 138 -16.89 17.85 -7.37
N SER A 139 -16.66 17.78 -8.68
CA SER A 139 -15.58 18.53 -9.33
C SER A 139 -15.82 20.04 -9.41
N CYS A 140 -17.09 20.46 -9.50
CA CYS A 140 -17.48 21.87 -9.53
C CYS A 140 -17.48 22.55 -8.16
N VAL A 141 -17.30 21.80 -7.07
CA VAL A 141 -17.17 22.40 -5.73
C VAL A 141 -15.88 23.21 -5.66
N LYS A 142 -16.01 24.52 -5.88
CA LYS A 142 -14.91 25.47 -5.65
C LYS A 142 -14.64 25.56 -4.15
N PHE A 143 -13.37 25.67 -3.78
CA PHE A 143 -12.94 26.08 -2.44
C PHE A 143 -13.40 27.53 -2.19
N GLY A 144 -14.68 27.70 -1.86
CA GLY A 144 -15.24 28.96 -1.38
C GLY A 144 -14.88 29.18 0.09
N ASN A 145 -14.84 30.43 0.51
CA ASN A 145 -14.51 30.81 1.87
C ASN A 145 -15.42 30.10 2.90
N SER A 146 -14.76 29.45 3.85
CA SER A 146 -15.32 28.87 5.08
C SER A 146 -16.39 27.79 4.91
N PHE A 147 -16.01 26.61 4.44
CA PHE A 147 -16.78 25.40 4.77
C PHE A 147 -16.66 25.12 6.27
N LYS A 148 -17.59 25.70 7.04
CA LYS A 148 -17.93 25.28 8.40
C LYS A 148 -18.53 23.88 8.32
N THR A 149 -17.74 22.87 8.66
CA THR A 149 -18.19 21.57 9.18
C THR A 149 -16.96 20.70 9.45
N SER A 150 -16.40 20.86 10.65
CA SER A 150 -15.30 20.03 11.16
C SER A 150 -15.60 18.52 11.11
N PHE A 151 -16.88 18.13 11.15
CA PHE A 151 -17.32 16.74 11.03
C PHE A 151 -17.12 16.17 9.62
N TYR A 152 -17.53 16.89 8.57
CA TYR A 152 -17.34 16.43 7.20
C TYR A 152 -15.85 16.39 6.81
N ILE A 153 -15.04 17.34 7.31
CA ILE A 153 -13.59 17.31 7.09
C ILE A 153 -12.96 16.04 7.68
N LYS A 154 -13.36 15.61 8.88
CA LYS A 154 -12.87 14.36 9.48
C LYS A 154 -13.27 13.13 8.66
N MET A 155 -14.51 13.09 8.16
CA MET A 155 -14.97 11.99 7.30
C MET A 155 -14.21 11.95 5.97
N PHE A 156 -14.01 13.09 5.31
CA PHE A 156 -13.21 13.17 4.09
C PHE A 156 -11.76 12.78 4.34
N TYR A 157 -11.16 13.24 5.44
CA TYR A 157 -9.81 12.87 5.83
C TYR A 157 -9.67 11.36 5.98
N GLY A 158 -10.62 10.71 6.68
CA GLY A 158 -10.64 9.25 6.85
C GLY A 158 -10.79 8.47 5.55
N VAL A 159 -11.58 8.96 4.59
CA VAL A 159 -11.67 8.34 3.26
C VAL A 159 -10.39 8.57 2.45
N SER A 160 -9.80 9.76 2.52
CA SER A 160 -8.55 10.08 1.80
C SER A 160 -7.33 9.31 2.31
N SER A 161 -7.29 8.98 3.60
CA SER A 161 -6.20 8.22 4.22
C SER A 161 -6.37 6.70 4.07
N ILE A 162 -7.19 6.24 3.12
CA ILE A 162 -7.52 4.83 2.89
C ILE A 162 -8.03 4.21 4.19
N TRP A 163 -9.11 4.77 4.74
CA TRP A 163 -9.74 4.33 6.01
C TRP A 163 -8.75 4.18 7.17
N ASN A 164 -7.68 4.98 7.18
CA ASN A 164 -6.56 4.86 8.13
C ASN A 164 -5.93 3.44 8.21
N LEU A 165 -6.09 2.60 7.19
CA LEU A 165 -5.57 1.22 7.16
C LEU A 165 -4.04 1.21 7.25
N ASN A 166 -3.37 2.18 6.64
CA ASN A 166 -1.91 2.32 6.74
C ASN A 166 -1.49 2.57 8.20
N PHE A 167 -2.23 3.36 8.96
CA PHE A 167 -1.94 3.60 10.38
C PHE A 167 -2.23 2.38 11.25
N LEU A 168 -3.34 1.67 10.98
CA LEU A 168 -3.68 0.44 11.69
C LEU A 168 -2.62 -0.65 11.49
N SER A 169 -2.20 -0.86 10.24
CA SER A 169 -1.20 -1.89 9.90
C SER A 169 0.20 -1.52 10.40
N THR A 170 0.63 -0.26 10.25
CA THR A 170 1.98 0.13 10.66
C THR A 170 2.09 0.30 12.17
N PHE A 171 1.29 1.16 12.81
CA PHE A 171 1.47 1.46 14.23
C PHE A 171 1.04 0.33 15.16
N GLY A 172 -0.03 -0.41 14.83
CA GLY A 172 -0.48 -1.52 15.67
C GLY A 172 0.48 -2.70 15.68
N VAL A 173 0.93 -3.12 14.49
CA VAL A 173 1.74 -4.35 14.34
C VAL A 173 3.20 -4.08 14.72
N THR A 174 3.83 -3.03 14.16
CA THR A 174 5.28 -2.81 14.35
C THR A 174 5.66 -2.46 15.79
N TYR A 175 4.82 -1.69 16.48
CA TYR A 175 5.11 -1.25 17.86
C TYR A 175 5.27 -2.43 18.82
N SER A 176 4.39 -3.44 18.72
CA SER A 176 4.44 -4.61 19.57
C SER A 176 5.75 -5.40 19.40
N PHE A 177 6.16 -5.69 18.16
CA PHE A 177 7.40 -6.39 17.87
C PHE A 177 8.64 -5.59 18.30
N LEU A 178 8.65 -4.28 18.08
CA LEU A 178 9.77 -3.42 18.47
C LEU A 178 9.93 -3.35 19.99
N PHE A 179 8.83 -3.28 20.75
CA PHE A 179 8.87 -3.25 22.21
C PHE A 179 9.33 -4.59 22.82
N PHE A 180 8.96 -5.71 22.20
CA PHE A 180 9.53 -7.01 22.58
C PHE A 180 11.02 -7.08 22.25
N GLY A 181 11.43 -6.56 21.09
CA GLY A 181 12.83 -6.47 20.68
C GLY A 181 13.69 -5.68 21.69
N SER A 182 13.25 -4.50 22.12
CA SER A 182 14.01 -3.69 23.09
C SER A 182 14.16 -4.40 24.43
N LYS A 183 13.09 -5.01 24.94
CA LYS A 183 13.14 -5.80 26.19
C LYS A 183 14.08 -7.00 26.08
N TYR A 184 14.19 -7.59 24.90
CA TYR A 184 15.09 -8.71 24.66
C TYR A 184 16.55 -8.26 24.76
N VAL A 185 16.90 -7.17 24.07
CA VAL A 185 18.24 -6.59 24.11
C VAL A 185 18.65 -6.19 25.53
N ASP A 186 17.78 -5.46 26.24
CA ASP A 186 18.12 -4.93 27.56
C ASP A 186 18.27 -6.03 28.61
N LYS A 187 17.37 -7.03 28.60
CA LYS A 187 17.35 -8.06 29.65
C LYS A 187 18.27 -9.21 29.34
N ILE A 188 18.25 -9.72 28.11
CA ILE A 188 18.95 -10.96 27.77
C ILE A 188 20.37 -10.63 27.34
N ASP A 189 20.54 -9.82 26.29
CA ASP A 189 21.84 -9.57 25.69
C ASP A 189 22.74 -8.74 26.61
N GLN A 190 22.27 -7.57 27.05
CA GLN A 190 23.04 -6.68 27.93
C GLN A 190 22.95 -7.06 29.42
N GLY A 191 21.94 -7.84 29.81
CA GLY A 191 21.72 -8.25 31.20
C GLY A 191 22.32 -9.62 31.51
N TRP A 192 21.52 -10.67 31.33
CA TRP A 192 21.85 -12.02 31.77
C TRP A 192 23.10 -12.60 31.08
N CYS A 193 23.29 -12.35 29.79
CA CYS A 193 24.45 -12.84 29.05
C CYS A 193 25.76 -12.21 29.53
N GLU A 194 25.78 -10.90 29.79
CA GLU A 194 26.97 -10.24 30.36
C GLU A 194 27.23 -10.67 31.81
N TYR A 195 26.17 -10.83 32.61
CA TYR A 195 26.28 -11.29 33.99
C TYR A 195 26.89 -12.68 34.07
N TYR A 196 26.41 -13.66 33.30
CA TYR A 196 26.97 -15.02 33.33
C TYR A 196 28.29 -15.15 32.58
N GLY A 197 28.54 -14.29 31.60
CA GLY A 197 29.75 -14.28 30.79
C GLY A 197 30.89 -13.50 31.42
N SER A 198 31.34 -12.47 30.70
CA SER A 198 32.59 -11.76 30.96
C SER A 198 32.64 -11.04 32.31
N GLN A 199 31.53 -10.46 32.79
CA GLN A 199 31.55 -9.66 34.02
C GLN A 199 31.77 -10.55 35.25
N ASN A 200 31.07 -11.67 35.38
CA ASN A 200 31.27 -12.57 36.52
C ASN A 200 32.62 -13.30 36.46
N ILE A 201 33.10 -13.65 35.26
CA ILE A 201 34.47 -14.20 35.11
C ILE A 201 35.51 -13.18 35.57
N TYR A 202 35.39 -11.90 35.19
CA TYR A 202 36.28 -10.84 35.66
C TYR A 202 36.22 -10.66 37.19
N TYR A 203 35.02 -10.67 37.78
CA TYR A 203 34.86 -10.59 39.24
C TYR A 203 35.46 -11.80 39.96
N LEU A 204 35.33 -13.01 39.40
CA LEU A 204 35.94 -14.21 39.96
C LEU A 204 37.47 -14.17 39.88
N MET A 205 38.02 -13.77 38.72
CA MET A 205 39.47 -13.67 38.53
C MET A 205 40.10 -12.60 39.42
N SER A 206 39.44 -11.45 39.59
CA SER A 206 39.91 -10.38 40.49
C SER A 206 39.85 -10.79 41.97
N LYS A 207 38.82 -11.53 42.39
CA LYS A 207 38.77 -12.11 43.75
C LYS A 207 39.85 -13.18 43.96
N ALA A 208 40.06 -14.04 42.97
CA ALA A 208 41.10 -15.07 43.03
C ALA A 208 42.50 -14.45 43.10
N SER A 209 42.79 -13.42 42.29
CA SER A 209 44.08 -12.73 42.33
C SER A 209 44.32 -12.03 43.66
N PHE A 210 43.30 -11.39 44.23
CA PHE A 210 43.40 -10.78 45.55
C PHE A 210 43.68 -11.82 46.66
N PHE A 211 43.03 -12.98 46.61
CA PHE A 211 43.28 -14.07 47.55
C PHE A 211 44.71 -14.62 47.43
N VAL A 212 45.20 -14.83 46.20
CA VAL A 212 46.60 -15.24 45.96
C VAL A 212 47.58 -14.19 46.48
N GLN A 213 47.31 -12.91 46.24
CA GLN A 213 48.16 -11.83 46.72
C GLN A 213 48.24 -11.81 48.26
N GLN A 214 47.12 -12.02 48.96
CA GLN A 214 47.11 -12.14 50.42
C GLN A 214 47.93 -13.32 50.94
N MET A 215 47.87 -14.49 50.27
CA MET A 215 48.68 -15.65 50.63
C MET A 215 50.19 -15.38 50.49
N VAL A 216 50.60 -14.67 49.45
CA VAL A 216 52.01 -14.30 49.22
C VAL A 216 52.48 -13.25 50.22
N TYR A 217 51.64 -12.27 50.58
CA TYR A 217 52.05 -11.17 51.44
C TYR A 217 52.31 -11.60 52.89
N ASN A 218 51.65 -12.66 53.37
CA ASN A 218 51.60 -12.92 54.80
C ASN A 218 52.79 -13.69 55.37
N ASN A 219 53.63 -14.39 54.57
CA ASN A 219 54.79 -15.10 55.13
C ASN A 219 55.92 -15.39 54.11
N LEU A 220 56.98 -14.58 54.12
CA LEU A 220 58.28 -14.89 53.49
C LEU A 220 58.83 -16.25 53.95
N ASN A 221 58.61 -16.60 55.22
CA ASN A 221 59.07 -17.87 55.80
C ASN A 221 58.42 -19.09 55.14
N ILE A 222 57.14 -19.01 54.76
CA ILE A 222 56.44 -20.09 54.05
C ILE A 222 56.98 -20.23 52.63
N PHE A 223 57.32 -19.12 51.98
CA PHE A 223 57.90 -19.13 50.64
C PHE A 223 59.27 -19.82 50.61
N LEU A 224 60.12 -19.54 51.59
CA LEU A 224 61.43 -20.20 51.75
C LEU A 224 61.28 -21.70 52.04
N PHE A 225 60.31 -22.10 52.85
CA PHE A 225 60.03 -23.51 53.13
C PHE A 225 59.55 -24.27 51.88
N LEU A 226 58.68 -23.66 51.07
CA LEU A 226 58.26 -24.21 49.77
C LEU A 226 59.43 -24.38 48.79
N PHE A 227 60.35 -23.43 48.77
CA PHE A 227 61.54 -23.50 47.91
C PHE A 227 62.46 -24.67 48.28
N LEU A 228 62.64 -24.93 49.58
CA LEU A 228 63.39 -26.08 50.07
C LEU A 228 62.75 -27.41 49.67
N ILE A 229 61.43 -27.53 49.81
CA ILE A 229 60.69 -28.74 49.37
C ILE A 229 60.91 -28.98 47.87
N TRP A 230 60.88 -27.93 47.06
CA TRP A 230 61.08 -28.06 45.62
C TRP A 230 62.50 -28.54 45.24
N ILE A 231 63.53 -28.07 45.95
CA ILE A 231 64.90 -28.57 45.78
C ILE A 231 65.00 -30.06 46.13
N CYS A 232 64.34 -30.50 47.21
CA CYS A 232 64.32 -31.92 47.57
C CYS A 232 63.62 -32.78 46.50
N VAL A 233 62.54 -32.29 45.88
CA VAL A 233 61.86 -32.99 44.78
C VAL A 233 62.73 -33.03 43.52
N LEU A 234 63.54 -32.01 43.25
CA LEU A 234 64.49 -32.01 42.13
C LEU A 234 65.67 -32.96 42.32
N LEU A 235 66.03 -33.25 43.58
CA LEU A 235 67.10 -34.18 43.94
C LEU A 235 66.64 -35.65 43.96
N LEU A 236 65.33 -35.89 43.99
CA LEU A 236 64.67 -37.20 43.87
C LEU A 236 64.41 -37.53 42.39
#